data_AF-A0A7S2CJ54-F1
#
_entry.id   AF-A0A7S2CJ54-F1
#
_cell.length_a   1.000
_cell.length_b   1.000
_cell.length_c   1.000
_cell.angle_alpha   90.00
_cell.angle_beta   90.00
_cell.angle_gamma   90.00
#
_symmetry.space_group_name_H-M   'P 1'
#
loop_
_entity.id
_entity.type
_entity.pdbx_description
1 polymer ?
#
loop_
_entity_poly.entity_id
_entity_poly.type
_entity_poly.pdbx_seq_one_letter_code
_entity_poly.pdbx_strand_id
1 'polypeptide(L)'
;GIEWRYDAVSQTAKPGDWESLEKAVGKVKEEQAALAAGPQNGATKKAQEKNSKKVADLEKLIKGQKTRSSSSPVSQVKIVQRHHFSSELQRMSVVVDVQAKGDGAVSSGKYCLVKGSPEAVLKLLATGNVPAWYEASYNAMAE
;
A
#
# COMPACT_ATOMS: atom_id res chain seq x y z
N GLY A 1 -7.52 6.26 0.70
CA GLY A 1 -7.33 4.85 1.11
C GLY A 1 -6.32 4.76 2.24
N ILE A 2 -6.02 3.55 2.73
CA ILE A 2 -5.06 3.34 3.83
C ILE A 2 -3.62 3.72 3.41
N GLU A 3 -3.36 3.73 2.09
CA GLU A 3 -2.03 3.85 1.46
C GLU A 3 -1.15 2.68 1.90
N TRP A 4 -0.39 2.07 0.99
CA TRP A 4 0.41 0.88 1.31
C TRP A 4 1.82 1.10 0.85
N ARG A 5 2.78 0.79 1.72
CA ARG A 5 4.18 0.74 1.37
C ARG A 5 4.57 -0.68 1.06
N TYR A 6 5.17 -0.89 -0.11
CA TYR A 6 5.74 -2.16 -0.51
C TYR A 6 7.27 -2.09 -0.50
N ASP A 7 7.91 -3.05 0.18
CA ASP A 7 9.35 -3.27 0.13
C ASP A 7 9.66 -4.48 -0.75
N ALA A 8 10.37 -4.25 -1.85
CA ALA A 8 10.73 -5.27 -2.81
C ALA A 8 11.78 -6.26 -2.29
N VAL A 9 12.64 -5.85 -1.35
CA VAL A 9 13.70 -6.71 -0.81
C VAL A 9 13.09 -7.76 0.12
N SER A 10 12.26 -7.31 1.06
CA SER A 10 11.55 -8.22 1.97
C SER A 10 10.26 -8.82 1.39
N GLN A 11 9.86 -8.39 0.18
CA GLN A 11 8.60 -8.77 -0.47
C GLN A 11 7.38 -8.52 0.43
N THR A 12 7.42 -7.46 1.24
CA THR A 12 6.43 -7.19 2.30
C THR A 12 5.74 -5.86 2.08
N ALA A 13 4.42 -5.86 2.17
CA ALA A 13 3.58 -4.68 2.18
C ALA A 13 3.11 -4.36 3.60
N LYS A 14 3.15 -3.07 3.99
CA LYS A 14 2.65 -2.57 5.27
C LYS A 14 1.69 -1.40 5.03
N PRO A 15 0.65 -1.23 5.88
CA PRO A 15 -0.28 -0.11 5.76
C PRO A 15 0.42 1.20 6.16
N GLY A 16 0.17 2.25 5.38
CA GLY A 16 0.78 3.58 5.43
C GLY A 16 2.22 3.63 4.90
N ASP A 17 2.71 4.86 4.72
CA ASP A 17 4.10 5.17 4.33
C ASP A 17 4.62 6.43 5.05
N TRP A 18 4.26 6.59 6.33
CA TRP A 18 4.62 7.80 7.07
C TRP A 18 6.11 7.87 7.35
N GLU A 19 6.82 6.74 7.37
CA GLU A 19 8.27 6.69 7.55
C GLU A 19 9.01 7.43 6.42
N SER A 20 8.51 7.35 5.18
CA SER A 20 9.07 8.09 4.05
C SER A 20 8.83 9.59 4.19
N LEU A 21 7.65 9.97 4.73
CA LEU A 21 7.35 11.37 5.06
C LEU A 21 8.20 11.89 6.23
N GLU A 22 8.42 11.08 7.26
CA GLU A 22 9.30 11.41 8.40
C GLU A 22 10.73 11.65 7.94
N LYS A 23 11.25 10.83 7.02
CA LYS A 23 12.55 11.06 6.38
C LYS A 23 12.57 12.37 5.59
N ALA A 24 11.50 12.70 4.87
CA ALA A 24 11.39 13.96 4.14
C ALA A 24 11.36 15.17 5.08
N VAL A 25 10.64 15.08 6.21
CA VAL A 25 10.66 16.10 7.27
C VAL A 25 12.06 16.28 7.84
N GLY A 26 12.79 15.19 8.11
CA GLY A 26 14.18 15.23 8.56
C GLY A 26 15.07 16.04 7.62
N LYS A 27 15.04 15.73 6.32
CA LYS A 27 15.81 16.47 5.29
C LYS A 27 15.46 17.96 5.24
N VAL A 28 14.17 18.30 5.31
CA VAL A 28 13.75 19.72 5.29
C VAL A 28 14.19 20.44 6.58
N LYS A 29 14.17 19.76 7.73
CA LYS A 29 14.69 20.32 9.00
C LYS A 29 16.21 20.52 8.96
N GLU A 30 16.96 19.60 8.35
CA GLU A 30 18.41 19.75 8.11
C GLU A 30 18.70 20.96 7.20
N GLU A 31 17.99 21.09 6.08
CA GLU A 31 18.08 22.25 5.18
C GLU A 31 17.75 23.56 5.92
N GLN A 32 16.73 23.54 6.78
CA GLN A 32 16.34 24.70 7.58
C GLN A 32 17.41 25.09 8.60
N ALA A 33 18.06 24.11 9.24
CA ALA A 33 19.17 24.35 10.17
C ALA A 33 20.40 24.93 9.45
N ALA A 34 20.74 24.41 8.27
CA ALA A 34 21.82 24.93 7.43
C ALA A 34 21.54 26.39 7.00
N LEU A 35 20.31 26.71 6.62
CA LEU A 35 19.89 28.07 6.27
C LEU A 35 19.89 29.02 7.48
N ALA A 36 19.65 28.52 8.69
CA ALA A 36 19.73 29.31 9.92
C ALA A 36 21.17 29.65 10.32
N ALA A 37 22.12 28.75 10.06
CA ALA A 37 23.55 28.94 10.32
C ALA A 37 24.26 29.88 9.31
N GLY A 38 23.62 30.16 8.16
CA GLY A 38 24.17 31.01 7.10
C GLY A 38 23.84 32.52 7.25
N PRO A 39 24.32 33.36 6.30
CA PRO A 39 24.07 34.80 6.30
C PRO A 39 22.57 35.13 6.21
N GLN A 40 22.07 35.92 7.15
CA GLN A 40 20.66 36.29 7.19
C GLN A 40 20.36 37.45 6.23
N ASN A 41 19.61 37.16 5.17
CA ASN A 41 19.13 38.16 4.21
C ASN A 41 17.62 37.97 3.91
N GLY A 42 17.04 38.84 3.08
CA GLY A 42 15.61 38.75 2.74
C GLY A 42 15.23 37.43 2.03
N ALA A 43 16.17 36.76 1.36
CA ALA A 43 15.93 35.49 0.69
C ALA A 43 15.96 34.30 1.67
N THR A 44 16.86 34.30 2.66
CA THR A 44 16.92 33.23 3.69
C THR A 44 15.67 33.23 4.57
N LYS A 45 15.13 34.40 4.93
CA LYS A 45 13.87 34.50 5.68
C LYS A 45 12.68 33.88 4.91
N LYS A 46 12.53 34.19 3.62
CA LYS A 46 11.49 33.59 2.76
C LYS A 46 11.67 32.08 2.60
N ALA A 47 12.91 31.60 2.48
CA ALA A 47 13.20 30.17 2.40
C ALA A 47 12.88 29.43 3.71
N GLN A 48 13.17 30.04 4.87
CA GLN A 48 12.82 29.50 6.18
C GLN A 48 11.30 29.41 6.38
N GLU A 49 10.54 30.44 6.01
CA GLU A 49 9.07 30.42 6.07
C GLU A 49 8.48 29.32 5.18
N LYS A 50 9.00 29.16 3.96
CA LYS A 50 8.59 28.09 3.05
C LYS A 50 8.88 26.70 3.62
N ASN A 51 10.07 26.50 4.20
CA ASN A 51 10.44 25.22 4.80
C ASN A 51 9.61 24.92 6.05
N SER A 52 9.33 25.92 6.89
CA SER A 52 8.44 25.77 8.05
C SER A 52 7.02 25.35 7.63
N LYS A 53 6.45 26.01 6.61
CA LYS A 53 5.15 25.61 6.06
C LYS A 53 5.17 24.18 5.51
N LYS A 54 6.21 23.82 4.77
CA LYS A 54 6.39 22.47 4.22
C LYS A 54 6.49 21.41 5.33
N VAL A 55 7.20 21.69 6.42
CA VAL A 55 7.26 20.79 7.59
C VAL A 55 5.89 20.63 8.22
N ALA A 56 5.14 21.73 8.44
CA ALA A 56 3.80 21.65 9.02
C ALA A 56 2.83 20.85 8.15
N ASP A 57 2.87 21.03 6.83
CA ASP A 57 2.05 20.28 5.88
C ASP A 57 2.41 18.77 5.90
N LEU A 58 3.71 18.44 5.92
CA LEU A 58 4.17 17.05 6.01
C LEU A 58 3.79 16.39 7.35
N GLU A 59 3.91 17.10 8.47
CA GLU A 59 3.51 16.62 9.80
C GLU A 59 2.00 16.36 9.87
N LYS A 60 1.18 17.20 9.23
CA LYS A 60 -0.26 16.97 9.08
C LYS A 60 -0.56 15.71 8.27
N LEU A 61 0.17 15.50 7.16
CA LEU A 61 0.05 14.29 6.34
C LEU A 61 0.45 13.03 7.10
N ILE A 62 1.55 13.07 7.86
CA ILE A 62 2.02 11.97 8.72
C ILE A 62 0.93 11.58 9.72
N LYS A 63 0.36 12.57 10.42
CA LYS A 63 -0.73 12.31 11.38
C LYS A 63 -1.92 11.65 10.69
N GLY A 64 -2.32 12.17 9.53
CA GLY A 64 -3.41 11.59 8.73
C GLY A 64 -3.14 10.14 8.30
N GLN A 65 -1.93 9.84 7.82
CA GLN A 65 -1.55 8.48 7.42
C GLN A 65 -1.50 7.52 8.62
N LYS A 66 -0.96 7.95 9.77
CA LYS A 66 -0.95 7.13 10.99
C LYS A 66 -2.37 6.76 11.44
N THR A 67 -3.30 7.70 11.38
CA THR A 67 -4.71 7.42 11.70
C THR A 67 -5.36 6.46 10.70
N ARG A 68 -5.08 6.60 9.40
CA ARG A 68 -5.60 5.69 8.37
C ARG A 68 -4.98 4.29 8.44
N SER A 69 -3.70 4.19 8.80
CA SER A 69 -3.01 2.91 8.94
C SER A 69 -3.42 2.16 10.20
N SER A 70 -3.77 2.86 11.28
CA SER A 70 -4.30 2.24 12.50
C SER A 70 -5.65 1.58 12.29
N SER A 71 -6.49 2.10 11.37
CA SER A 71 -7.77 1.47 11.04
C SER A 71 -7.65 0.23 10.14
N SER A 72 -6.45 -0.08 9.63
CA SER A 72 -6.23 -1.30 8.84
C SER A 72 -6.36 -2.54 9.74
N PRO A 73 -7.19 -3.54 9.39
CA PRO A 73 -7.26 -4.81 10.11
C PRO A 73 -6.02 -5.68 9.89
N VAL A 74 -5.13 -5.30 8.98
CA VAL A 74 -3.91 -6.03 8.60
C VAL A 74 -2.69 -5.20 9.01
N SER A 75 -1.71 -5.84 9.66
CA SER A 75 -0.43 -5.25 10.05
C SER A 75 0.61 -5.35 8.95
N GLN A 76 0.66 -6.49 8.25
CA GLN A 76 1.53 -6.69 7.10
C GLN A 76 1.05 -7.84 6.21
N VAL A 77 1.48 -7.81 4.95
CA VAL A 77 1.30 -8.88 3.97
C VAL A 77 2.66 -9.19 3.36
N LYS A 78 3.14 -10.42 3.52
CA LYS A 78 4.41 -10.87 2.95
C LYS A 78 4.15 -11.83 1.81
N ILE A 79 4.76 -11.60 0.66
CA ILE A 79 4.68 -12.54 -0.45
C ILE A 79 5.64 -13.70 -0.18
N VAL A 80 5.07 -14.91 -0.19
CA VAL A 80 5.82 -16.17 -0.02
C VAL A 80 6.23 -16.72 -1.37
N GLN A 81 5.29 -16.77 -2.32
CA GLN A 81 5.54 -17.28 -3.65
C GLN A 81 4.71 -16.52 -4.68
N ARG A 82 5.31 -16.18 -5.81
CA ARG A 82 4.60 -15.69 -7.00
C ARG A 82 4.63 -16.77 -8.07
N HIS A 83 3.47 -17.08 -8.64
CA HIS A 83 3.36 -17.84 -9.86
C HIS A 83 3.05 -16.84 -10.97
N HIS A 84 3.99 -16.70 -11.91
CA HIS A 84 3.82 -15.82 -13.05
C HIS A 84 2.69 -16.31 -13.95
N PHE A 85 2.21 -15.41 -14.81
CA PHE A 85 1.20 -15.75 -15.79
C PHE A 85 1.70 -16.88 -16.71
N SER A 86 0.89 -17.92 -16.84
CA SER A 86 1.10 -18.99 -17.81
C SER A 86 -0.01 -18.92 -18.86
N SER A 87 0.37 -18.88 -20.13
CA SER A 87 -0.59 -18.89 -21.25
C SER A 87 -1.40 -20.19 -21.29
N GLU A 88 -0.80 -21.32 -20.90
CA GLU A 88 -1.48 -22.62 -20.82
C GLU A 88 -2.58 -22.61 -19.74
N LEU A 89 -2.30 -21.97 -18.59
CA LEU A 89 -3.23 -21.91 -17.47
C LEU A 89 -4.16 -20.69 -17.52
N GLN A 90 -3.86 -19.71 -18.37
CA GLN A 90 -4.52 -18.42 -18.51
C GLN A 90 -4.72 -17.66 -17.20
N ARG A 91 -3.79 -17.84 -16.25
CA ARG A 91 -3.85 -17.21 -14.93
C ARG A 91 -2.49 -17.04 -14.30
N MET A 92 -2.44 -16.17 -13.29
CA MET A 92 -1.34 -16.03 -12.35
C MET A 92 -1.85 -16.03 -10.91
N SER A 93 -0.98 -16.36 -9.96
CA SER A 93 -1.35 -16.35 -8.54
C SER A 93 -0.21 -15.88 -7.66
N VAL A 94 -0.55 -15.46 -6.45
CA VAL A 94 0.40 -15.14 -5.41
C VAL A 94 -0.05 -15.76 -4.10
N VAL A 95 0.86 -16.45 -3.44
CA VAL A 95 0.69 -16.93 -2.07
C VAL A 95 1.33 -15.91 -1.14
N VAL A 96 0.54 -15.44 -0.19
CA VAL A 96 0.96 -14.45 0.79
C VAL A 96 0.74 -14.96 2.21
N ASP A 97 1.56 -14.49 3.13
CA ASP A 97 1.37 -14.62 4.56
C ASP A 97 0.84 -13.29 5.09
N VAL A 98 -0.39 -13.29 5.59
CA VAL A 98 -1.09 -12.11 6.11
C VAL A 98 -1.01 -12.13 7.62
N GLN A 99 -0.62 -11.00 8.20
CA GLN A 99 -0.71 -10.78 9.64
C GLN A 99 -1.82 -9.80 9.93
N ALA A 100 -2.83 -10.26 10.65
CA ALA A 100 -3.93 -9.44 11.14
C ALA A 100 -3.53 -8.64 12.38
N LYS A 101 -4.28 -7.55 12.65
CA LYS A 101 -4.22 -6.80 13.91
C LYS A 101 -5.37 -7.28 14.81
N GLY A 102 -5.08 -8.30 15.62
CA GLY A 102 -6.05 -8.87 16.58
C GLY A 102 -7.07 -9.83 15.94
N ASP A 103 -8.08 -10.20 16.73
CA ASP A 103 -9.06 -11.25 16.39
C ASP A 103 -10.27 -10.73 15.59
N GLY A 104 -9.98 -9.91 14.57
CA GLY A 104 -11.00 -9.27 13.73
C GLY A 104 -11.49 -10.11 12.54
N ALA A 105 -12.14 -9.45 11.58
CA ALA A 105 -12.70 -10.07 10.37
C ALA A 105 -11.66 -10.70 9.42
N VAL A 106 -10.38 -10.37 9.59
CA VAL A 106 -9.27 -10.96 8.82
C VAL A 106 -8.44 -11.78 9.79
N SER A 107 -8.27 -13.07 9.50
CA SER A 107 -7.40 -13.95 10.29
C SER A 107 -5.97 -13.90 9.76
N SER A 108 -4.99 -14.07 10.64
CA SER A 108 -3.60 -14.29 10.22
C SER A 108 -3.46 -15.65 9.54
N GLY A 109 -2.61 -15.75 8.53
CA GLY A 109 -2.34 -17.01 7.85
C GLY A 109 -2.01 -16.87 6.38
N LYS A 110 -2.03 -18.00 5.66
CA LYS A 110 -1.72 -18.05 4.23
C LYS A 110 -2.96 -17.77 3.40
N TYR A 111 -2.83 -16.83 2.48
CA TYR A 111 -3.86 -16.50 1.49
C TYR A 111 -3.30 -16.70 0.09
N CYS A 112 -4.16 -17.08 -0.83
CA CYS A 112 -3.84 -17.16 -2.25
C CYS A 112 -4.73 -16.17 -3.01
N LEU A 113 -4.13 -15.25 -3.74
CA LEU A 113 -4.83 -14.39 -4.67
C LEU A 113 -4.56 -14.87 -6.09
N VAL A 114 -5.63 -15.07 -6.87
CA VAL A 114 -5.55 -15.53 -8.25
C VAL A 114 -6.18 -14.47 -9.15
N LYS A 115 -5.56 -14.22 -10.30
CA LYS A 115 -6.18 -13.47 -11.41
C LYS A 115 -5.92 -14.19 -12.72
N GLY A 116 -6.90 -14.18 -13.61
CA GLY A 116 -6.84 -14.88 -14.89
C GLY A 116 -8.08 -14.62 -15.73
N SER A 117 -8.21 -15.34 -16.84
CA SER A 117 -9.45 -15.31 -17.61
C SER A 117 -10.64 -15.81 -16.78
N PRO A 118 -11.86 -15.32 -17.02
CA PRO A 118 -13.06 -15.77 -16.32
C PRO A 118 -13.24 -17.29 -16.37
N GLU A 119 -13.01 -17.91 -17.51
CA GLU A 119 -13.14 -19.36 -17.71
C GLU A 119 -12.09 -20.16 -16.93
N ALA A 120 -10.88 -19.59 -16.74
CA ALA A 120 -9.84 -20.21 -15.94
C ALA A 120 -10.09 -20.04 -14.43
N VAL A 121 -10.63 -18.90 -14.01
CA VAL A 121 -10.97 -18.62 -12.60
C VAL A 121 -12.21 -19.40 -12.17
N LEU A 122 -13.23 -19.51 -13.03
CA LEU A 122 -14.46 -20.26 -12.76
C LEU A 122 -14.17 -21.71 -12.37
N LYS A 123 -13.19 -22.36 -13.02
CA LYS A 123 -12.74 -23.73 -12.72
C LYS A 123 -12.15 -23.90 -11.31
N LEU A 124 -11.77 -22.80 -10.64
CA LEU A 124 -11.22 -22.82 -9.29
C LEU A 124 -12.28 -22.55 -8.21
N LEU A 125 -13.47 -22.10 -8.60
CA LEU A 125 -14.56 -21.87 -7.66
C LEU A 125 -15.15 -23.21 -7.23
N ALA A 126 -15.47 -23.35 -5.95
CA ALA A 126 -16.13 -24.54 -5.45
C ALA A 126 -17.52 -24.68 -6.09
N THR A 127 -17.89 -25.91 -6.46
CA THR A 127 -19.22 -26.22 -7.00
C THR A 127 -20.31 -25.69 -6.06
N GLY A 128 -21.30 -24.98 -6.62
CA GLY A 128 -22.38 -24.34 -5.86
C GLY A 128 -22.01 -22.98 -5.23
N ASN A 129 -20.76 -22.52 -5.32
CA ASN A 129 -20.31 -21.21 -4.83
C ASN A 129 -19.98 -20.23 -5.97
N VAL A 130 -20.41 -20.55 -7.20
CA VAL A 130 -20.32 -19.61 -8.32
C VAL A 130 -21.34 -18.50 -8.08
N PRO A 131 -20.94 -17.22 -8.06
CA PRO A 131 -21.89 -16.13 -7.90
C PRO A 131 -22.93 -16.11 -9.01
N ALA A 132 -24.20 -15.89 -8.68
CA ALA A 132 -25.30 -15.89 -9.66
C ALA A 132 -25.11 -14.88 -10.80
N TRP A 133 -24.37 -13.80 -10.55
CA TRP A 133 -24.06 -12.75 -11.53
C TRP A 133 -22.84 -13.07 -12.40
N TYR A 134 -22.11 -14.16 -12.15
CA TYR A 134 -20.80 -14.42 -12.76
C TYR A 134 -20.88 -14.57 -14.28
N GLU A 135 -21.69 -15.50 -14.77
CA GLU A 135 -21.83 -15.79 -16.21
C GLU A 135 -22.49 -14.63 -16.96
N ALA A 136 -23.55 -14.05 -16.41
CA ALA A 136 -24.23 -12.91 -17.03
C ALA A 136 -23.29 -11.70 -17.19
N SER A 137 -22.46 -11.41 -16.18
CA SER A 137 -21.48 -10.32 -16.25
C SER A 137 -20.37 -10.64 -17.25
N TYR A 138 -19.94 -11.89 -17.31
CA TYR A 138 -18.94 -12.32 -18.30
C TYR A 138 -19.46 -12.13 -19.72
N ASN A 139 -20.64 -12.66 -20.05
CA ASN A 139 -21.22 -12.55 -21.39
C ASN A 139 -21.43 -11.08 -21.79
N ALA A 140 -21.96 -10.24 -20.90
CA ALA A 140 -22.20 -8.83 -21.21
C ALA A 140 -20.94 -7.97 -21.45
N MET A 141 -19.77 -8.44 -20.99
CA MET A 141 -18.50 -7.70 -21.14
C MET A 141 -17.57 -8.31 -22.19
N ALA A 142 -17.73 -9.60 -22.49
CA ALA A 142 -16.84 -10.36 -23.37
C ALA A 142 -17.45 -10.64 -24.75
N GLU A 143 -18.79 -10.71 -24.84
CA GLU A 143 -19.55 -10.82 -26.10
C GLU A 143 -20.10 -9.45 -26.53
#